data_AF-A0A3R7V584-F1
#
_entry.id   AF-A0A3R7V584-F1
#
_cell.length_a   1.000
_cell.length_b   1.000
_cell.length_c   1.000
_cell.angle_alpha   90.00
_cell.angle_beta   90.00
_cell.angle_gamma   90.00
#
_symmetry.space_group_name_H-M   'P 1'
#
loop_
_entity.id
_entity.type
_entity.pdbx_description
1 polymer ?
#
loop_
_entity_poly.entity_id
_entity_poly.type
_entity_poly.pdbx_seq_one_letter_code
_entity_poly.pdbx_strand_id
1 'polypeptide(L)'
;MFLKLFLYFVLIKNIVANDLYFAGFAFIGNANQYDRYPVADKLFSEDKLILSKKVKESLKFLNRKDLNIIYDEGTIKSGNAKAIAFGLMDEGVERVINKLGVTSHYKIFGQVLIFDYIENKVISNFPVLSRFTIVTENIPNKEKDYEVFKSLYLDLDREASIFSQWVRMLEKVKIKENSNRIYLGVKNIDFDEGVKEQLPTRLLKNNVLKTRTAQKLEYNIAYQYGIPLVPYTVGIAIGGKGDVGLMTRFSDSVSIELKLPEIDYSINLLIRQFRKKKIENEFYENFMYAAFLKIDFKETFENTKIFEEKFYWVEDITFAKTLDYKILDEWQIYETVQANLISKTVRILSSHEKEFISEITQRDPQEIKKKLIKVKEVLEKIK
;
A
#
# COMPACT_ATOMS: atom_id res chain seq x y z
N MET A 1 48.97 -27.55 -34.56
CA MET A 1 48.43 -27.48 -33.18
C MET A 1 48.22 -26.01 -32.84
N PHE A 2 47.06 -25.45 -33.21
CA PHE A 2 46.75 -24.02 -33.02
C PHE A 2 46.04 -23.83 -31.67
N LEU A 3 46.70 -23.14 -30.75
CA LEU A 3 46.14 -22.79 -29.45
C LEU A 3 45.30 -21.50 -29.61
N LYS A 4 43.97 -21.64 -29.61
CA LYS A 4 43.04 -20.51 -29.57
C LYS A 4 42.93 -20.01 -28.13
N LEU A 5 43.51 -18.83 -27.85
CA LEU A 5 43.30 -18.10 -26.61
C LEU A 5 41.98 -17.30 -26.75
N PHE A 6 40.92 -17.72 -26.05
CA PHE A 6 39.65 -17.01 -26.00
C PHE A 6 39.67 -16.07 -24.79
N LEU A 7 39.93 -14.78 -25.03
CA LEU A 7 39.83 -13.74 -24.00
C LEU A 7 38.35 -13.51 -23.67
N TYR A 8 37.91 -14.00 -22.51
CA TYR A 8 36.61 -13.67 -21.95
C TYR A 8 36.71 -12.26 -21.35
N PHE A 9 36.28 -11.23 -22.09
CA PHE A 9 36.05 -9.92 -21.53
C PHE A 9 34.84 -10.00 -20.59
N VAL A 10 35.10 -10.15 -19.29
CA VAL A 10 34.09 -9.91 -18.27
C VAL A 10 33.82 -8.40 -18.27
N LEU A 11 32.75 -7.99 -18.94
CA LEU A 11 32.18 -6.65 -18.79
C LEU A 11 31.71 -6.50 -17.35
N ILE A 12 32.59 -5.98 -16.49
CA ILE A 12 32.21 -5.51 -15.17
C ILE A 12 31.32 -4.28 -15.41
N LYS A 13 29.99 -4.48 -15.32
CA LYS A 13 29.07 -3.35 -15.19
C LYS A 13 29.37 -2.71 -13.84
N ASN A 14 30.09 -1.58 -13.86
CA ASN A 14 30.12 -0.69 -12.70
C ASN A 14 28.68 -0.24 -12.44
N ILE A 15 28.08 -0.79 -11.40
CA ILE A 15 26.80 -0.32 -10.89
C ILE A 15 27.11 1.01 -10.22
N VAL A 16 26.80 2.11 -10.90
CA VAL A 16 26.76 3.43 -10.28
C VAL A 16 25.60 3.39 -9.29
N ALA A 17 25.88 3.61 -8.01
CA ALA A 17 24.85 3.64 -6.99
C ALA A 17 24.00 4.91 -7.17
N ASN A 18 22.68 4.77 -7.06
CA ASN A 18 21.77 5.91 -7.07
C ASN A 18 21.82 6.59 -5.70
N ASP A 19 22.26 7.85 -5.68
CA ASP A 19 22.27 8.66 -4.48
C ASP A 19 20.84 9.09 -4.10
N LEU A 20 20.46 8.81 -2.86
CA LEU A 20 19.18 9.22 -2.27
C LEU A 20 19.41 9.86 -0.90
N TYR A 21 19.00 11.12 -0.75
CA TYR A 21 19.06 11.80 0.54
C TYR A 21 17.97 11.28 1.46
N PHE A 22 18.34 10.85 2.66
CA PHE A 22 17.37 10.40 3.64
C PHE A 22 16.59 11.58 4.23
N ALA A 23 15.29 11.66 3.96
CA ALA A 23 14.42 12.77 4.34
C ALA A 23 13.48 12.45 5.52
N GLY A 24 13.58 11.27 6.13
CA GLY A 24 12.91 10.98 7.40
C GLY A 24 11.51 10.35 7.26
N PHE A 25 10.63 10.77 8.17
CA PHE A 25 9.27 10.30 8.33
C PHE A 25 8.27 11.42 8.03
N ALA A 26 7.18 11.09 7.36
CA ALA A 26 6.10 12.02 7.03
C ALA A 26 4.72 11.41 7.29
N PHE A 27 3.76 12.25 7.65
CA PHE A 27 2.34 11.90 7.69
C PHE A 27 1.69 12.23 6.36
N ILE A 28 0.85 11.32 5.85
CA ILE A 28 0.24 11.42 4.53
C ILE A 28 -1.27 11.36 4.63
N GLY A 29 -1.93 12.31 4.00
CA GLY A 29 -3.37 12.45 4.03
C GLY A 29 -3.80 13.91 3.97
N ASN A 30 -5.11 14.11 3.87
CA ASN A 30 -5.68 15.45 3.87
C ASN A 30 -5.70 16.04 5.29
N ALA A 31 -5.73 17.36 5.41
CA ALA A 31 -5.76 18.07 6.70
C ALA A 31 -6.93 17.63 7.62
N ASN A 32 -7.98 17.06 7.05
CA ASN A 32 -9.16 16.56 7.77
C ASN A 32 -9.09 15.06 8.13
N GLN A 33 -7.92 14.43 8.01
CA GLN A 33 -7.71 12.99 8.18
C GLN A 33 -6.63 12.64 9.23
N TYR A 34 -6.30 13.57 10.14
CA TYR A 34 -5.28 13.32 11.18
C TYR A 34 -5.66 12.24 12.20
N ASP A 35 -6.95 11.88 12.27
CA ASP A 35 -7.49 10.82 13.11
C ASP A 35 -7.15 9.40 12.63
N ARG A 36 -6.50 9.27 11.46
CA ARG A 36 -6.15 7.99 10.84
C ARG A 36 -4.98 7.27 11.48
N TYR A 37 -4.12 7.96 12.22
CA TYR A 37 -2.91 7.40 12.82
C TYR A 37 -2.69 7.91 14.26
N PRO A 38 -3.64 7.65 15.18
CA PRO A 38 -3.63 8.22 16.52
C PRO A 38 -2.38 7.84 17.34
N VAL A 39 -1.80 6.66 17.13
CA VAL A 39 -0.63 6.22 17.90
C VAL A 39 0.64 6.91 17.42
N ALA A 40 0.88 6.92 16.11
CA ALA A 40 2.01 7.67 15.55
C ALA A 40 1.93 9.17 15.86
N ASP A 41 0.73 9.76 15.84
CA ASP A 41 0.55 11.17 16.21
C ASP A 41 0.93 11.44 17.67
N LYS A 42 0.52 10.55 18.57
CA LYS A 42 0.90 10.63 19.97
C LYS A 42 2.41 10.49 20.16
N LEU A 43 3.04 9.50 19.51
CA LEU A 43 4.50 9.31 19.55
C LEU A 43 5.25 10.54 19.03
N PHE A 44 4.78 11.13 17.94
CA PHE A 44 5.36 12.35 17.36
C PHE A 44 5.20 13.56 18.27
N SER A 45 4.06 13.67 18.96
CA SER A 45 3.80 14.74 19.93
C SER A 45 4.70 14.64 21.17
N GLU A 46 5.09 13.42 21.56
CA GLU A 46 5.99 13.14 22.68
C GLU A 46 7.48 13.38 22.31
N ASP A 47 7.94 12.89 21.15
CA ASP A 47 9.25 13.19 20.58
C ASP A 47 9.13 13.29 19.05
N LYS A 48 9.24 14.51 18.53
CA LYS A 48 9.09 14.79 17.09
C LYS A 48 10.09 14.02 16.21
N LEU A 49 11.19 13.53 16.78
CA LEU A 49 12.23 12.79 16.05
C LEU A 49 12.15 11.27 16.21
N ILE A 50 11.33 10.74 17.11
CA ILE A 50 11.36 9.30 17.47
C ILE A 50 11.12 8.39 16.25
N LEU A 51 10.11 8.72 15.44
CA LEU A 51 9.77 7.96 14.24
C LEU A 51 10.84 8.09 13.17
N SER A 52 11.33 9.31 12.92
CA SER A 52 12.40 9.57 11.94
C SER A 52 13.72 8.87 12.31
N LYS A 53 14.06 8.81 13.60
CA LYS A 53 15.21 8.05 14.11
C LYS A 53 15.06 6.55 13.84
N LYS A 54 13.87 5.98 14.08
CA LYS A 54 13.61 4.55 13.87
C LYS A 54 13.59 4.15 12.40
N VAL A 55 13.06 5.02 11.55
CA VAL A 55 13.20 4.94 10.09
C VAL A 55 14.69 4.95 9.70
N LYS A 56 15.48 5.93 10.17
CA LYS A 56 16.93 5.95 9.88
C LYS A 56 17.63 4.67 10.33
N GLU A 57 17.29 4.17 11.51
CA GLU A 57 17.88 2.96 12.10
C GLU A 57 17.55 1.72 11.28
N SER A 58 16.32 1.57 10.76
CA SER A 58 15.94 0.40 9.97
C SER A 58 16.71 0.29 8.66
N LEU A 59 17.12 1.41 8.05
CA LEU A 59 17.93 1.40 6.82
C LEU A 59 19.30 0.73 6.98
N LYS A 60 19.79 0.53 8.21
CA LYS A 60 21.02 -0.26 8.45
C LYS A 60 20.88 -1.72 8.01
N PHE A 61 19.64 -2.23 7.96
CA PHE A 61 19.34 -3.59 7.52
C PHE A 61 19.15 -3.69 6.00
N LEU A 62 19.17 -2.56 5.27
CA LEU A 62 19.04 -2.56 3.82
C LEU A 62 20.30 -3.12 3.16
N ASN A 63 20.17 -4.23 2.43
CA ASN A 63 21.28 -4.82 1.69
C ASN A 63 21.16 -4.57 0.18
N ARG A 64 21.60 -3.39 -0.28
CA ARG A 64 21.58 -2.97 -1.69
C ARG A 64 22.88 -2.27 -2.06
N LYS A 65 23.50 -2.67 -3.18
CA LYS A 65 24.74 -2.06 -3.70
C LYS A 65 24.50 -0.96 -4.73
N ASP A 66 23.30 -0.93 -5.29
CA ASP A 66 22.87 0.04 -6.30
C ASP A 66 22.22 1.28 -5.70
N LEU A 67 22.12 1.38 -4.37
CA LEU A 67 21.57 2.53 -3.65
C LEU A 67 22.60 3.05 -2.66
N ASN A 68 22.83 4.35 -2.68
CA ASN A 68 23.62 5.04 -1.68
C ASN A 68 22.71 6.00 -0.90
N ILE A 69 22.48 5.70 0.38
CA ILE A 69 21.64 6.54 1.23
C ILE A 69 22.52 7.59 1.91
N ILE A 70 22.31 8.85 1.55
CA ILE A 70 23.05 9.98 2.09
C ILE A 70 22.31 10.53 3.30
N TYR A 71 23.00 10.59 4.44
CA TYR A 71 22.44 11.08 5.70
C TYR A 71 22.84 12.51 6.04
N ASP A 72 23.83 13.06 5.35
CA ASP A 72 24.29 14.43 5.54
C ASP A 72 23.34 15.44 4.88
N GLU A 73 23.54 16.73 5.17
CA GLU A 73 22.82 17.79 4.49
C GLU A 73 23.24 17.84 3.02
N GLY A 74 22.25 17.87 2.13
CA GLY A 74 22.44 18.05 0.71
C GLY A 74 22.41 19.53 0.33
N THR A 75 22.96 19.86 -0.84
CA THR A 75 22.74 21.15 -1.50
C THR A 75 22.04 20.91 -2.82
N ILE A 76 20.92 21.58 -3.08
CA ILE A 76 20.15 21.44 -4.33
C ILE A 76 21.04 21.73 -5.57
N LYS A 77 22.06 22.57 -5.38
CA LYS A 77 23.05 22.98 -6.38
C LYS A 77 23.93 21.85 -6.94
N SER A 78 23.97 20.67 -6.32
CA SER A 78 24.80 19.54 -6.79
C SER A 78 24.20 18.81 -8.01
N GLY A 79 22.98 19.16 -8.43
CA GLY A 79 22.34 18.59 -9.62
C GLY A 79 21.71 17.20 -9.43
N ASN A 80 21.87 16.58 -8.26
CA ASN A 80 21.14 15.36 -7.87
C ASN A 80 20.52 15.56 -6.47
N ALA A 81 19.23 15.90 -6.44
CA ALA A 81 18.50 16.19 -5.21
C ALA A 81 17.32 15.22 -5.00
N LYS A 82 17.53 13.93 -5.31
CA LYS A 82 16.54 12.90 -5.03
C LYS A 82 16.58 12.51 -3.56
N ALA A 83 15.41 12.29 -2.97
CA ALA A 83 15.32 11.94 -1.57
C ALA A 83 14.35 10.81 -1.32
N ILE A 84 14.55 10.14 -0.19
CA ILE A 84 13.73 9.03 0.29
C ILE A 84 13.15 9.32 1.66
N ALA A 85 11.85 9.09 1.81
CA ALA A 85 11.15 9.19 3.09
C ALA A 85 10.20 8.02 3.29
N PHE A 86 9.90 7.74 4.56
CA PHE A 86 8.76 6.90 4.93
C PHE A 86 7.52 7.79 5.09
N GLY A 87 6.44 7.42 4.42
CA GLY A 87 5.15 8.09 4.52
C GLY A 87 4.10 7.25 5.24
N LEU A 88 3.61 7.68 6.40
CA LEU A 88 2.53 7.01 7.12
C LEU A 88 1.17 7.43 6.60
N MET A 89 0.27 6.47 6.36
CA MET A 89 -1.05 6.77 5.80
C MET A 89 -2.24 6.37 6.70
N ASP A 90 -2.18 5.24 7.41
CA ASP A 90 -3.31 4.74 8.20
C ASP A 90 -2.88 3.74 9.29
N GLU A 91 -3.59 3.75 10.41
CA GLU A 91 -3.60 2.73 11.46
C GLU A 91 -5.01 2.15 11.58
N GLY A 92 -5.11 0.83 11.78
CA GLY A 92 -6.40 0.18 11.93
C GLY A 92 -6.33 -1.09 12.78
N VAL A 93 -7.40 -1.35 13.52
CA VAL A 93 -7.60 -2.59 14.28
C VAL A 93 -8.94 -3.22 13.91
N GLU A 94 -8.90 -4.49 13.55
CA GLU A 94 -10.08 -5.33 13.30
C GLU A 94 -10.23 -6.37 14.40
N ARG A 95 -11.47 -6.63 14.86
CA ARG A 95 -11.70 -7.52 16.01
C ARG A 95 -12.82 -8.53 15.79
N VAL A 96 -12.55 -9.77 16.20
CA VAL A 96 -13.50 -10.88 16.23
C VAL A 96 -13.57 -11.43 17.65
N ILE A 97 -14.77 -11.59 18.21
CA ILE A 97 -15.00 -12.12 19.56
C ILE A 97 -15.64 -13.50 19.48
N ASN A 98 -15.18 -14.42 20.31
CA ASN A 98 -15.82 -15.70 20.60
C ASN A 98 -15.58 -16.11 22.07
N LYS A 99 -16.14 -17.25 22.52
CA LYS A 99 -15.91 -17.78 23.87
C LYS A 99 -14.45 -18.04 24.25
N LEU A 100 -13.55 -18.16 23.28
CA LEU A 100 -12.10 -18.34 23.51
C LEU A 100 -11.36 -17.00 23.65
N GLY A 101 -12.04 -15.88 23.43
CA GLY A 101 -11.50 -14.53 23.59
C GLY A 101 -11.71 -13.63 22.38
N VAL A 102 -10.79 -12.68 22.22
CA VAL A 102 -10.82 -11.61 21.22
C VAL A 102 -9.59 -11.69 20.35
N THR A 103 -9.79 -11.99 19.07
CA THR A 103 -8.75 -11.87 18.05
C THR A 103 -8.70 -10.43 17.57
N SER A 104 -7.54 -9.78 17.67
CA SER A 104 -7.31 -8.41 17.20
C SER A 104 -6.25 -8.39 16.10
N HIS A 105 -6.60 -7.87 14.92
CA HIS A 105 -5.73 -7.70 13.76
C HIS A 105 -5.34 -6.23 13.59
N TYR A 106 -4.11 -5.89 13.97
CA TYR A 106 -3.52 -4.56 13.84
C TYR A 106 -2.89 -4.40 12.46
N LYS A 107 -3.11 -3.25 11.83
CA LYS A 107 -2.65 -2.93 10.48
C LYS A 107 -2.07 -1.51 10.46
N ILE A 108 -0.89 -1.33 9.86
CA ILE A 108 -0.31 -0.01 9.56
C ILE A 108 -0.03 0.06 8.06
N PHE A 109 -0.60 1.06 7.39
CA PHE A 109 -0.32 1.37 6.00
C PHE A 109 0.67 2.52 5.92
N GLY A 110 1.80 2.29 5.28
CA GLY A 110 2.78 3.31 4.96
C GLY A 110 3.21 3.22 3.51
N GLN A 111 4.23 4.00 3.14
CA GLN A 111 4.79 3.94 1.82
C GLN A 111 6.23 4.44 1.76
N VAL A 112 6.98 3.91 0.79
CA VAL A 112 8.30 4.38 0.39
C VAL A 112 8.11 5.52 -0.57
N LEU A 113 8.42 6.74 -0.15
CA LEU A 113 8.39 7.91 -1.01
C LEU A 113 9.79 8.20 -1.53
N ILE A 114 9.90 8.35 -2.85
CA ILE A 114 11.08 8.90 -3.49
C ILE A 114 10.64 10.10 -4.31
N PHE A 115 11.30 11.23 -4.10
CA PHE A 115 10.90 12.49 -4.71
C PHE A 115 12.10 13.32 -5.12
N ASP A 116 11.88 14.21 -6.08
CA ASP A 116 12.85 15.16 -6.57
C ASP A 116 12.66 16.50 -5.86
N TYR A 117 13.68 17.00 -5.18
CA TYR A 117 13.67 18.32 -4.55
C TYR A 117 13.79 19.47 -5.57
N ILE A 118 14.33 19.25 -6.77
CA ILE A 118 14.41 20.28 -7.82
C ILE A 118 13.02 20.49 -8.44
N GLU A 119 12.33 19.40 -8.78
CA GLU A 119 11.00 19.47 -9.40
C GLU A 119 9.84 19.53 -8.40
N ASN A 120 10.13 19.34 -7.10
CA ASN A 120 9.13 19.14 -6.04
C ASN A 120 8.13 18.05 -6.43
N LYS A 121 8.62 16.91 -6.94
CA LYS A 121 7.78 15.90 -7.57
C LYS A 121 8.01 14.51 -7.00
N VAL A 122 6.94 13.78 -6.71
CA VAL A 122 7.06 12.35 -6.36
C VAL A 122 7.51 11.59 -7.60
N ILE A 123 8.67 10.93 -7.50
CA ILE A 123 9.25 10.15 -8.59
C ILE A 123 8.79 8.70 -8.50
N SER A 124 8.87 8.09 -7.31
CA SER A 124 8.39 6.74 -7.04
C SER A 124 7.62 6.69 -5.73
N ASN A 125 6.55 5.91 -5.71
CA ASN A 125 5.91 5.49 -4.48
C ASN A 125 5.71 3.98 -4.45
N PHE A 126 6.08 3.34 -3.34
CA PHE A 126 5.85 1.93 -3.09
C PHE A 126 5.13 1.74 -1.75
N PRO A 127 3.83 1.46 -1.74
CA PRO A 127 3.10 1.24 -0.49
C PRO A 127 3.62 0.02 0.28
N VAL A 128 3.55 0.10 1.60
CA VAL A 128 3.98 -0.95 2.54
C VAL A 128 2.93 -1.17 3.61
N LEU A 129 2.87 -2.40 4.13
CA LEU A 129 1.83 -2.82 5.05
C LEU A 129 2.41 -3.70 6.15
N SER A 130 2.20 -3.29 7.39
CA SER A 130 2.40 -4.11 8.57
C SER A 130 1.08 -4.77 8.97
N ARG A 131 1.13 -6.05 9.34
CA ARG A 131 0.01 -6.77 9.94
C ARG A 131 0.49 -7.56 11.16
N PHE A 132 -0.25 -7.47 12.25
CA PHE A 132 0.05 -8.22 13.47
C PHE A 132 -1.25 -8.67 14.14
N THR A 133 -1.29 -9.92 14.59
CA THR A 133 -2.48 -10.51 15.20
C THR A 133 -2.16 -10.98 16.61
N ILE A 134 -3.05 -10.68 17.55
CA ILE A 134 -3.03 -11.25 18.90
C ILE A 134 -4.39 -11.84 19.23
N VAL A 135 -4.41 -12.74 20.20
CA VAL A 135 -5.62 -13.25 20.85
C VAL A 135 -5.53 -12.91 22.34
N THR A 136 -6.57 -12.30 22.89
CA THR A 136 -6.66 -11.93 24.30
C THR A 136 -7.97 -12.43 24.91
N GLU A 137 -8.04 -12.63 26.22
CA GLU A 137 -9.30 -13.08 26.86
C GLU A 137 -10.41 -12.03 26.74
N ASN A 138 -10.07 -10.75 26.93
CA ASN A 138 -10.99 -9.61 26.85
C ASN A 138 -10.59 -8.67 25.73
N ILE A 139 -11.51 -7.78 25.32
CA ILE A 139 -11.23 -6.73 24.32
C ILE A 139 -10.06 -5.87 24.86
N PRO A 140 -8.95 -5.73 24.10
CA PRO A 140 -7.85 -4.86 24.50
C PRO A 140 -8.33 -3.43 24.76
N ASN A 141 -7.86 -2.83 25.85
CA ASN A 141 -8.08 -1.41 26.12
C ASN A 141 -7.17 -0.54 25.24
N LYS A 142 -7.40 0.78 25.29
CA LYS A 142 -6.65 1.75 24.47
C LYS A 142 -5.15 1.74 24.78
N GLU A 143 -4.78 1.49 26.04
CA GLU A 143 -3.39 1.38 26.46
C GLU A 143 -2.72 0.18 25.81
N LYS A 144 -3.38 -0.98 25.80
CA LYS A 144 -2.86 -2.18 25.15
C LYS A 144 -2.76 -1.99 23.63
N ASP A 145 -3.75 -1.38 23.00
CA ASP A 145 -3.71 -1.05 21.57
C ASP A 145 -2.52 -0.14 21.25
N TYR A 146 -2.33 0.91 22.04
CA TYR A 146 -1.22 1.85 21.90
C TYR A 146 0.12 1.12 22.02
N GLU A 147 0.31 0.26 23.03
CA GLU A 147 1.56 -0.50 23.19
C GLU A 147 1.82 -1.47 22.02
N VAL A 148 0.78 -2.10 21.48
CA VAL A 148 0.92 -2.94 20.29
C VAL A 148 1.36 -2.10 19.08
N PHE A 149 0.67 -1.02 18.75
CA PHE A 149 1.07 -0.15 17.63
C PHE A 149 2.45 0.48 17.84
N LYS A 150 2.74 0.96 19.04
CA LYS A 150 4.06 1.51 19.42
C LYS A 150 5.16 0.49 19.16
N SER A 151 4.97 -0.77 19.55
CA SER A 151 5.94 -1.82 19.25
C SER A 151 6.10 -2.06 17.75
N LEU A 152 5.03 -1.95 16.94
CA LEU A 152 5.15 -2.05 15.46
C LEU A 152 5.94 -0.89 14.82
N TYR A 153 6.14 0.23 15.53
CA TYR A 153 7.01 1.34 15.08
C TYR A 153 8.42 1.26 15.65
N LEU A 154 8.57 0.91 16.93
CA LEU A 154 9.81 1.13 17.68
C LEU A 154 10.70 -0.12 17.81
N ASP A 155 10.11 -1.31 17.74
CA ASP A 155 10.81 -2.60 17.80
C ASP A 155 11.13 -3.08 16.38
N LEU A 156 12.40 -2.93 15.96
CA LEU A 156 12.83 -3.26 14.59
C LEU A 156 13.09 -4.76 14.39
N ASP A 157 13.33 -5.51 15.48
CA ASP A 157 13.55 -6.96 15.43
C ASP A 157 12.26 -7.72 15.17
N ARG A 158 11.12 -7.09 15.46
CA ARG A 158 9.81 -7.63 15.11
C ARG A 158 9.62 -7.68 13.60
N GLU A 159 9.35 -8.87 13.07
CA GLU A 159 9.05 -9.05 11.65
C GLU A 159 7.87 -8.19 11.17
N ALA A 160 6.84 -8.04 11.99
CA ALA A 160 5.69 -7.20 11.69
C ALA A 160 5.96 -5.68 11.82
N SER A 161 7.16 -5.24 12.20
CA SER A 161 7.48 -3.80 12.26
C SER A 161 7.27 -3.13 10.90
N ILE A 162 6.59 -1.98 10.89
CA ILE A 162 6.31 -1.27 9.64
C ILE A 162 7.60 -0.78 8.96
N PHE A 163 8.64 -0.46 9.73
CA PHE A 163 9.92 -0.05 9.18
C PHE A 163 10.73 -1.25 8.67
N SER A 164 10.55 -2.44 9.23
CA SER A 164 11.10 -3.68 8.66
C SER A 164 10.39 -4.05 7.35
N GLN A 165 9.06 -3.86 7.27
CA GLN A 165 8.30 -4.01 6.01
C GLN A 165 8.73 -2.98 4.96
N TRP A 166 9.07 -1.76 5.37
CA TRP A 166 9.65 -0.75 4.49
C TRP A 166 10.99 -1.17 3.89
N VAL A 167 11.93 -1.66 4.70
CA VAL A 167 13.22 -2.16 4.22
C VAL A 167 13.03 -3.33 3.24
N ARG A 168 12.16 -4.30 3.57
CA ARG A 168 11.84 -5.42 2.66
C ARG A 168 11.27 -4.95 1.32
N MET A 169 10.43 -3.92 1.31
CA MET A 169 9.94 -3.33 0.07
C MET A 169 11.09 -2.70 -0.73
N LEU A 170 11.95 -1.91 -0.08
CA LEU A 170 13.13 -1.31 -0.71
C LEU A 170 14.07 -2.35 -1.32
N GLU A 171 14.29 -3.48 -0.65
CA GLU A 171 15.11 -4.57 -1.17
C GLU A 171 14.56 -5.15 -2.47
N LYS A 172 13.23 -5.22 -2.58
CA LYS A 172 12.53 -5.82 -3.72
C LYS A 172 12.44 -4.90 -4.94
N VAL A 173 12.26 -3.60 -4.73
CA VAL A 173 11.91 -2.66 -5.81
C VAL A 173 13.13 -2.07 -6.51
N LYS A 174 12.97 -1.77 -7.80
CA LYS A 174 14.00 -1.07 -8.58
C LYS A 174 13.69 0.41 -8.60
N ILE A 175 14.70 1.23 -8.30
CA ILE A 175 14.60 2.69 -8.36
C ILE A 175 15.33 3.11 -9.64
N LYS A 176 14.58 3.52 -10.66
CA LYS A 176 15.14 3.93 -11.95
C LYS A 176 15.54 5.41 -11.96
N GLU A 177 16.54 5.79 -12.73
CA GLU A 177 16.94 7.19 -12.84
C GLU A 177 16.18 7.98 -13.93
N ASN A 178 15.47 7.29 -14.82
CA ASN A 178 15.08 7.87 -16.10
C ASN A 178 14.04 9.00 -16.01
N SER A 179 14.25 10.02 -16.85
CA SER A 179 13.35 11.15 -17.14
C SER A 179 12.05 10.75 -17.87
N ASN A 180 12.04 9.63 -18.58
CA ASN A 180 10.86 9.12 -19.31
C ASN A 180 10.16 7.99 -18.53
N ARG A 181 9.75 8.28 -17.30
CA ARG A 181 8.97 7.34 -16.48
C ARG A 181 7.52 7.30 -16.95
N ILE A 182 6.99 6.08 -17.02
CA ILE A 182 5.57 5.82 -17.21
C ILE A 182 4.93 5.71 -15.83
N TYR A 183 3.89 6.49 -15.58
CA TYR A 183 3.21 6.58 -14.31
C TYR A 183 1.88 5.82 -14.34
N LEU A 184 1.75 4.86 -13.42
CA LEU A 184 0.50 4.14 -13.16
C LEU A 184 -0.08 4.62 -11.85
N GLY A 185 -1.38 4.88 -11.80
CA GLY A 185 -2.05 5.29 -10.57
C GLY A 185 -3.52 4.89 -10.53
N VAL A 186 -4.08 4.86 -9.33
CA VAL A 186 -5.52 4.81 -9.16
C VAL A 186 -6.05 6.23 -9.40
N LYS A 187 -6.92 6.40 -10.40
CA LYS A 187 -7.46 7.73 -10.72
C LYS A 187 -8.78 7.99 -10.04
N ASN A 188 -9.64 6.96 -10.01
CA ASN A 188 -10.97 7.10 -9.43
C ASN A 188 -11.42 5.81 -8.73
N ILE A 189 -12.11 5.99 -7.62
CA ILE A 189 -12.82 4.93 -6.91
C ILE A 189 -14.22 5.44 -6.64
N ASP A 190 -15.22 4.75 -7.17
CA ASP A 190 -16.63 5.08 -6.98
C ASP A 190 -17.40 3.95 -6.33
N PHE A 191 -18.57 4.33 -5.83
CA PHE A 191 -19.56 3.45 -5.23
C PHE A 191 -20.80 3.44 -6.12
N ASP A 192 -21.34 2.27 -6.41
CA ASP A 192 -22.71 2.20 -6.92
C ASP A 192 -23.71 2.67 -5.85
N GLU A 193 -24.95 2.93 -6.25
CA GLU A 193 -25.99 3.44 -5.35
C GLU A 193 -26.24 2.48 -4.18
N GLY A 194 -26.26 1.18 -4.44
CA GLY A 194 -26.43 0.16 -3.41
C GLY A 194 -25.34 0.15 -2.34
N VAL A 195 -24.08 0.44 -2.69
CA VAL A 195 -23.01 0.59 -1.70
C VAL A 195 -23.21 1.85 -0.86
N LYS A 196 -23.62 2.98 -1.47
CA LYS A 196 -23.84 4.23 -0.73
C LYS A 196 -24.91 4.07 0.36
N GLU A 197 -25.94 3.27 0.11
CA GLU A 197 -26.98 2.93 1.08
C GLU A 197 -26.49 2.02 2.21
N GLN A 198 -25.48 1.18 1.96
CA GLN A 198 -24.91 0.24 2.94
C GLN A 198 -23.82 0.84 3.83
N LEU A 199 -23.18 1.92 3.38
CA LEU A 199 -22.00 2.46 4.03
C LEU A 199 -22.36 3.22 5.32
N PRO A 200 -21.73 2.89 6.47
CA PRO A 200 -21.89 3.69 7.68
C PRO A 200 -21.26 5.07 7.46
N THR A 201 -21.83 6.08 8.12
CA THR A 201 -21.39 7.49 8.00
C THR A 201 -19.89 7.65 8.22
N ARG A 202 -19.30 6.89 9.14
CA ARG A 202 -17.85 6.92 9.43
C ARG A 202 -16.97 6.53 8.23
N LEU A 203 -17.47 5.69 7.31
CA LEU A 203 -16.73 5.26 6.11
C LEU A 203 -16.99 6.15 4.90
N LEU A 204 -18.15 6.83 4.85
CA LEU A 204 -18.47 7.84 3.85
C LEU A 204 -17.71 9.15 4.11
N LYS A 205 -17.59 9.54 5.38
CA LYS A 205 -16.92 10.79 5.77
C LYS A 205 -15.47 10.78 5.30
N ASN A 206 -15.01 11.92 4.78
CA ASN A 206 -13.63 12.17 4.36
C ASN A 206 -13.04 11.13 3.39
N ASN A 207 -13.88 10.46 2.57
CA ASN A 207 -13.43 9.46 1.58
C ASN A 207 -12.55 8.33 2.19
N VAL A 208 -12.76 7.96 3.45
CA VAL A 208 -11.94 6.96 4.16
C VAL A 208 -11.92 5.62 3.41
N LEU A 209 -13.08 5.08 3.04
CA LEU A 209 -13.13 3.80 2.34
C LEU A 209 -12.47 3.87 0.96
N LYS A 210 -12.69 4.94 0.20
CA LYS A 210 -12.03 5.13 -1.11
C LYS A 210 -10.50 5.10 -0.93
N THR A 211 -10.00 5.84 0.07
CA THR A 211 -8.56 5.90 0.34
C THR A 211 -7.99 4.54 0.75
N ARG A 212 -8.68 3.80 1.63
CA ARG A 212 -8.27 2.44 2.03
C ARG A 212 -8.32 1.45 0.88
N THR A 213 -9.34 1.51 0.02
CA THR A 213 -9.43 0.67 -1.18
C THR A 213 -8.26 0.97 -2.13
N ALA A 214 -7.94 2.25 -2.37
CA ALA A 214 -6.78 2.63 -3.19
C ALA A 214 -5.49 2.07 -2.61
N GLN A 215 -5.23 2.30 -1.32
CA GLN A 215 -4.02 1.80 -0.64
C GLN A 215 -3.86 0.29 -0.74
N LYS A 216 -4.96 -0.47 -0.57
CA LYS A 216 -4.96 -1.93 -0.73
C LYS A 216 -4.62 -2.32 -2.16
N LEU A 217 -5.21 -1.66 -3.16
CA LEU A 217 -4.92 -1.93 -4.58
C LEU A 217 -3.47 -1.60 -4.92
N GLU A 218 -3.01 -0.42 -4.53
CA GLU A 218 -1.66 0.06 -4.81
C GLU A 218 -0.61 -0.83 -4.14
N TYR A 219 -0.81 -1.21 -2.88
CA TYR A 219 0.05 -2.16 -2.18
C TYR A 219 0.13 -3.49 -2.92
N ASN A 220 -1.01 -4.07 -3.32
CA ASN A 220 -0.99 -5.36 -4.01
C ASN A 220 -0.27 -5.25 -5.35
N ILE A 221 -0.43 -4.15 -6.10
CA ILE A 221 0.28 -3.95 -7.37
C ILE A 221 1.78 -3.76 -7.12
N ALA A 222 2.18 -2.84 -6.24
CA ALA A 222 3.59 -2.60 -5.95
C ALA A 222 4.27 -3.87 -5.41
N TYR A 223 3.62 -4.59 -4.51
CA TYR A 223 4.12 -5.85 -3.97
C TYR A 223 4.21 -6.93 -5.04
N GLN A 224 3.18 -7.13 -5.86
CA GLN A 224 3.18 -8.22 -6.85
C GLN A 224 4.14 -7.94 -8.02
N TYR A 225 4.27 -6.68 -8.45
CA TYR A 225 4.97 -6.31 -9.67
C TYR A 225 6.28 -5.56 -9.47
N GLY A 226 6.54 -5.02 -8.27
CA GLY A 226 7.69 -4.14 -8.03
C GLY A 226 7.59 -2.81 -8.79
N ILE A 227 6.38 -2.37 -9.14
CA ILE A 227 6.12 -1.17 -9.93
C ILE A 227 5.86 0.02 -9.00
N PRO A 228 6.47 1.20 -9.25
CA PRO A 228 6.10 2.42 -8.55
C PRO A 228 4.73 2.90 -9.02
N LEU A 229 3.95 3.43 -8.08
CA LEU A 229 2.63 3.98 -8.37
C LEU A 229 2.59 5.47 -8.09
N VAL A 230 1.64 6.17 -8.68
CA VAL A 230 1.24 7.49 -8.23
C VAL A 230 0.29 7.30 -7.05
N PRO A 231 0.62 7.80 -5.84
CA PRO A 231 -0.27 7.68 -4.69
C PRO A 231 -1.63 8.32 -4.96
N TYR A 232 -2.71 7.61 -4.67
CA TYR A 232 -4.10 8.08 -4.84
C TYR A 232 -4.39 9.36 -4.07
N THR A 233 -3.81 9.49 -2.88
CA THR A 233 -3.82 10.72 -2.10
C THR A 233 -2.43 10.98 -1.57
N VAL A 234 -1.92 12.19 -1.79
CA VAL A 234 -0.84 12.74 -0.96
C VAL A 234 -1.37 13.70 0.09
N GLY A 235 -2.46 14.45 -0.18
CA GLY A 235 -2.93 15.51 0.72
C GLY A 235 -1.78 16.45 1.14
N ILE A 236 -1.84 17.08 2.32
CA ILE A 236 -0.67 17.76 2.90
C ILE A 236 0.31 16.67 3.32
N ALA A 237 0.99 16.05 2.35
CA ALA A 237 1.99 15.03 2.61
C ALA A 237 3.18 15.60 3.39
N ILE A 238 3.31 16.93 3.44
CA ILE A 238 4.52 17.64 3.81
C ILE A 238 4.14 19.02 4.36
N GLY A 239 4.47 19.28 5.63
CA GLY A 239 4.30 20.60 6.27
C GLY A 239 3.12 20.76 7.24
N GLY A 240 2.25 19.76 7.42
CA GLY A 240 0.98 19.93 8.14
C GLY A 240 0.99 19.85 9.68
N LYS A 241 2.03 19.28 10.30
CA LYS A 241 2.16 19.23 11.77
C LYS A 241 3.49 19.84 12.21
N GLY A 242 3.52 21.17 12.19
CA GLY A 242 4.53 22.03 12.81
C GLY A 242 5.97 21.64 12.50
N ASP A 243 6.51 22.13 11.39
CA ASP A 243 7.95 22.29 11.12
C ASP A 243 8.85 21.05 11.29
N VAL A 244 8.31 19.82 11.32
CA VAL A 244 9.11 18.58 11.33
C VAL A 244 8.64 17.53 10.31
N GLY A 245 7.62 17.84 9.51
CA GLY A 245 7.27 17.05 8.32
C GLY A 245 8.21 17.42 7.16
N LEU A 246 9.15 16.53 6.84
CA LEU A 246 10.24 16.70 5.84
C LEU A 246 11.09 17.97 5.99
N MET A 247 11.13 18.57 7.18
CA MET A 247 11.98 19.71 7.43
C MET A 247 13.47 19.31 7.51
N THR A 248 14.26 20.13 6.80
CA THR A 248 15.70 20.42 6.98
C THR A 248 16.69 19.28 6.72
N ARG A 249 16.96 19.00 5.44
CA ARG A 249 18.28 18.49 5.02
C ARG A 249 18.88 19.17 3.81
N PHE A 250 18.15 20.07 3.17
CA PHE A 250 18.75 21.02 2.25
C PHE A 250 18.86 22.35 2.98
N SER A 251 20.08 22.90 3.01
CA SER A 251 20.42 24.16 3.71
C SER A 251 19.58 25.35 3.24
N ASP A 252 19.01 25.23 2.05
CA ASP A 252 18.06 26.17 1.46
C ASP A 252 16.65 25.81 1.98
N SER A 253 16.35 26.26 3.20
CA SER A 253 15.11 25.98 3.93
C SER A 253 13.85 26.35 3.13
N VAL A 254 13.25 25.37 2.45
CA VAL A 254 11.95 25.50 1.78
C VAL A 254 11.06 24.34 2.22
N SER A 255 9.93 24.67 2.86
CA SER A 255 8.81 23.74 3.00
C SER A 255 8.30 23.39 1.59
N ILE A 256 8.48 22.15 1.17
CA ILE A 256 8.11 21.73 -0.19
C ILE A 256 6.78 21.00 -0.18
N GLU A 257 5.81 21.54 -0.90
CA GLU A 257 4.61 20.81 -1.28
C GLU A 257 4.94 19.92 -2.49
N LEU A 258 4.96 18.59 -2.29
CA LEU A 258 5.23 17.67 -3.40
C LEU A 258 4.03 17.57 -4.34
N LYS A 259 4.31 17.77 -5.62
CA LYS A 259 3.39 17.54 -6.72
C LYS A 259 3.40 16.05 -7.10
N LEU A 260 2.22 15.55 -7.46
CA LEU A 260 2.11 14.24 -8.09
C LEU A 260 2.43 14.35 -9.58
N PRO A 261 3.09 13.33 -10.16
CA PRO A 261 3.19 13.19 -11.60
C PRO A 261 1.82 12.99 -12.24
N GLU A 262 1.69 13.40 -13.50
CA GLU A 262 0.56 13.00 -14.34
C GLU A 262 0.58 11.48 -14.54
N ILE A 263 -0.60 10.88 -14.49
CA ILE A 263 -0.78 9.44 -14.64
C ILE A 263 -0.90 9.13 -16.14
N ASP A 264 -0.03 8.29 -16.70
CA ASP A 264 -0.10 7.79 -18.10
C ASP A 264 -1.08 6.62 -18.24
N TYR A 265 -1.15 5.78 -17.21
CA TYR A 265 -2.07 4.64 -17.15
C TYR A 265 -2.88 4.68 -15.86
N SER A 266 -4.20 4.67 -15.98
CA SER A 266 -5.10 4.79 -14.83
C SER A 266 -5.87 3.51 -14.56
N ILE A 267 -6.05 3.22 -13.28
CA ILE A 267 -7.00 2.23 -12.79
C ILE A 267 -8.18 2.97 -12.16
N ASN A 268 -9.38 2.64 -12.63
CA ASN A 268 -10.62 3.12 -12.06
C ASN A 268 -11.39 1.94 -11.48
N LEU A 269 -11.91 2.10 -10.26
CA LEU A 269 -12.71 1.09 -9.59
C LEU A 269 -14.13 1.58 -9.38
N LEU A 270 -15.10 0.70 -9.63
CA LEU A 270 -16.45 0.84 -9.12
C LEU A 270 -16.69 -0.29 -8.12
N ILE A 271 -16.78 0.05 -6.84
CA ILE A 271 -17.17 -0.87 -5.78
C ILE A 271 -18.68 -1.03 -5.85
N ARG A 272 -19.12 -2.29 -5.85
CA ARG A 272 -20.52 -2.67 -6.01
C ARG A 272 -21.07 -3.28 -4.73
N GLN A 273 -22.39 -3.30 -4.64
CA GLN A 273 -23.13 -3.69 -3.43
C GLN A 273 -22.57 -4.97 -2.79
N PHE A 274 -22.27 -4.89 -1.49
CA PHE A 274 -21.85 -6.05 -0.70
C PHE A 274 -23.04 -6.94 -0.41
N ARG A 275 -22.82 -8.25 -0.34
CA ARG A 275 -23.89 -9.22 -0.03
C ARG A 275 -23.48 -10.12 1.12
N LYS A 276 -24.47 -10.52 1.92
CA LYS A 276 -24.33 -11.49 2.99
C LYS A 276 -25.43 -12.53 2.85
N LYS A 277 -25.09 -13.80 3.04
CA LYS A 277 -26.06 -14.90 3.18
C LYS A 277 -25.74 -15.69 4.43
N LYS A 278 -26.74 -15.92 5.29
CA LYS A 278 -26.63 -16.82 6.45
C LYS A 278 -27.16 -18.19 6.04
N ILE A 279 -26.42 -19.24 6.36
CA ILE A 279 -26.83 -20.64 6.27
C ILE A 279 -26.56 -21.25 7.64
N GLU A 280 -27.58 -21.82 8.27
CA GLU A 280 -27.43 -22.41 9.61
C GLU A 280 -27.89 -23.86 9.63
N ASN A 281 -27.21 -24.66 10.44
CA ASN A 281 -27.64 -26.02 10.79
C ASN A 281 -27.63 -26.18 12.32
N GLU A 282 -27.78 -27.41 12.81
CA GLU A 282 -27.85 -27.70 14.25
C GLU A 282 -26.59 -27.25 15.01
N PHE A 283 -25.41 -27.35 14.40
CA PHE A 283 -24.12 -27.15 15.08
C PHE A 283 -23.42 -25.85 14.71
N TYR A 284 -23.69 -25.32 13.51
CA TYR A 284 -22.94 -24.23 12.90
C TYR A 284 -23.84 -23.13 12.35
N GLU A 285 -23.32 -21.91 12.38
CA GLU A 285 -23.77 -20.79 11.58
C GLU A 285 -22.69 -20.44 10.56
N ASN A 286 -23.03 -20.54 9.28
CA ASN A 286 -22.18 -20.15 8.18
C ASN A 286 -22.66 -18.82 7.60
N PHE A 287 -21.73 -17.91 7.37
CA PHE A 287 -21.97 -16.64 6.71
C PHE A 287 -21.13 -16.54 5.46
N MET A 288 -21.79 -16.42 4.32
CA MET A 288 -21.16 -16.11 3.06
C MET A 288 -21.17 -14.60 2.88
N TYR A 289 -20.00 -13.99 2.88
CA TYR A 289 -19.81 -12.56 2.63
C TYR A 289 -19.24 -12.39 1.22
N ALA A 290 -19.89 -11.57 0.40
CA ALA A 290 -19.49 -11.36 -0.99
C ALA A 290 -19.19 -9.88 -1.26
N ALA A 291 -18.04 -9.65 -1.90
CA ALA A 291 -17.63 -8.35 -2.42
C ALA A 291 -17.64 -8.38 -3.95
N PHE A 292 -17.93 -7.24 -4.56
CA PHE A 292 -18.03 -7.09 -6.00
C PHE A 292 -17.32 -5.80 -6.43
N LEU A 293 -16.55 -5.86 -7.51
CA LEU A 293 -15.95 -4.67 -8.10
C LEU A 293 -15.98 -4.73 -9.62
N LYS A 294 -15.92 -3.55 -10.25
CA LYS A 294 -15.55 -3.40 -11.65
C LYS A 294 -14.21 -2.67 -11.70
N ILE A 295 -13.28 -3.20 -12.48
CA ILE A 295 -12.01 -2.54 -12.76
C ILE A 295 -12.01 -2.05 -14.21
N ASP A 296 -11.48 -0.86 -14.42
CA ASP A 296 -11.32 -0.22 -15.73
C ASP A 296 -9.89 0.34 -15.82
N PHE A 297 -9.07 -0.28 -16.65
CA PHE A 297 -7.68 0.07 -16.92
C PHE A 297 -7.62 0.84 -18.25
N LYS A 298 -7.04 2.04 -18.22
CA LYS A 298 -7.00 2.97 -19.34
C LYS A 298 -5.63 3.58 -19.54
N GLU A 299 -5.29 3.85 -20.79
CA GLU A 299 -4.30 4.85 -21.16
C GLU A 299 -4.97 6.24 -21.08
N THR A 300 -4.29 7.24 -20.50
CA THR A 300 -4.93 8.51 -20.12
C THR A 300 -4.83 9.61 -21.18
N PHE A 301 -3.78 9.62 -22.01
CA PHE A 301 -3.55 10.67 -23.01
C PHE A 301 -4.62 10.63 -24.12
N GLU A 302 -4.87 9.45 -24.67
CA GLU A 302 -5.90 9.21 -25.70
C GLU A 302 -7.24 8.74 -25.10
N ASN A 303 -7.29 8.55 -23.77
CA ASN A 303 -8.43 7.95 -23.06
C ASN A 303 -8.81 6.56 -23.61
N THR A 304 -7.81 5.79 -24.04
CA THR A 304 -7.99 4.49 -24.65
C THR A 304 -8.25 3.42 -23.58
N LYS A 305 -9.40 2.74 -23.70
CA LYS A 305 -9.75 1.60 -22.84
C LYS A 305 -8.89 0.38 -23.17
N ILE A 306 -8.14 -0.10 -22.18
CA ILE A 306 -7.28 -1.29 -22.32
C ILE A 306 -7.99 -2.53 -21.79
N PHE A 307 -8.59 -2.43 -20.62
CA PHE A 307 -9.23 -3.55 -19.95
C PHE A 307 -10.40 -3.08 -19.10
N GLU A 308 -11.52 -3.80 -19.16
CA GLU A 308 -12.67 -3.53 -18.31
C GLU A 308 -13.37 -4.84 -17.98
N GLU A 309 -13.52 -5.14 -16.70
CA GLU A 309 -14.18 -6.36 -16.26
C GLU A 309 -14.79 -6.25 -14.86
N LYS A 310 -15.78 -7.09 -14.58
CA LYS A 310 -16.40 -7.23 -13.27
C LYS A 310 -15.89 -8.49 -12.58
N PHE A 311 -15.55 -8.35 -11.32
CA PHE A 311 -15.09 -9.43 -10.47
C PHE A 311 -15.90 -9.50 -9.18
N TYR A 312 -15.91 -10.68 -8.59
CA TYR A 312 -16.51 -10.93 -7.30
C TYR A 312 -15.66 -11.90 -6.50
N TRP A 313 -15.83 -11.88 -5.19
CA TRP A 313 -15.25 -12.87 -4.31
C TRP A 313 -16.21 -13.15 -3.17
N VAL A 314 -16.23 -14.40 -2.72
CA VAL A 314 -17.06 -14.86 -1.60
C VAL A 314 -16.14 -15.48 -0.56
N GLU A 315 -16.26 -15.02 0.68
CA GLU A 315 -15.63 -15.63 1.85
C GLU A 315 -16.70 -16.32 2.69
N ASP A 316 -16.42 -17.56 3.06
CA ASP A 316 -17.27 -18.35 3.93
C ASP A 316 -16.70 -18.33 5.35
N ILE A 317 -17.45 -17.76 6.28
CA ILE A 317 -17.07 -17.71 7.69
C ILE A 317 -18.01 -18.64 8.47
N THR A 318 -17.44 -19.72 9.01
CA THR A 318 -18.20 -20.71 9.79
C THR A 318 -17.91 -20.54 11.27
N PHE A 319 -18.97 -20.41 12.06
CA PHE A 319 -18.90 -20.36 13.50
C PHE A 319 -19.65 -21.54 14.10
N ALA A 320 -19.03 -22.20 15.08
CA ALA A 320 -19.74 -23.16 15.91
C ALA A 320 -20.71 -22.42 16.83
N LYS A 321 -21.98 -22.83 16.87
CA LYS A 321 -23.01 -22.24 17.75
C LYS A 321 -22.62 -22.32 19.22
N THR A 322 -21.83 -23.34 19.58
CA THR A 322 -21.30 -23.52 20.93
C THR A 322 -20.35 -22.40 21.37
N LEU A 323 -19.74 -21.65 20.44
CA LEU A 323 -18.74 -20.62 20.72
C LEU A 323 -19.31 -19.21 20.89
N ASP A 324 -20.63 -19.02 20.77
CA ASP A 324 -21.33 -17.74 20.97
C ASP A 324 -20.57 -16.53 20.41
N TYR A 325 -20.33 -16.56 19.09
CA TYR A 325 -19.48 -15.59 18.42
C TYR A 325 -20.19 -14.23 18.28
N LYS A 326 -19.40 -13.16 18.33
CA LYS A 326 -19.88 -11.80 18.07
C LYS A 326 -18.91 -11.04 17.17
N ILE A 327 -19.43 -10.58 16.04
CA ILE A 327 -18.73 -9.65 15.16
C ILE A 327 -19.02 -8.23 15.67
N LEU A 328 -18.00 -7.51 16.11
CA LEU A 328 -18.17 -6.16 16.65
C LEU A 328 -18.53 -5.14 15.58
N ASP A 329 -17.98 -5.32 14.38
CA ASP A 329 -18.18 -4.41 13.26
C ASP A 329 -18.17 -5.21 11.95
N GLU A 330 -19.36 -5.51 11.44
CA GLU A 330 -19.53 -6.29 10.21
C GLU A 330 -18.86 -5.64 8.99
N TRP A 331 -18.71 -4.31 8.99
CA TRP A 331 -18.02 -3.61 7.91
C TRP A 331 -16.53 -3.96 7.81
N GLN A 332 -15.90 -4.41 8.90
CA GLN A 332 -14.52 -4.90 8.84
C GLN A 332 -14.44 -6.20 8.02
N ILE A 333 -15.46 -7.06 8.10
CA ILE A 333 -15.53 -8.27 7.29
C ILE A 333 -15.68 -7.90 5.81
N TYR A 334 -16.60 -7.00 5.47
CA TYR A 334 -16.75 -6.53 4.08
C TYR A 334 -15.44 -5.91 3.53
N GLU A 335 -14.73 -5.12 4.35
CA GLU A 335 -13.42 -4.58 3.99
C GLU A 335 -12.35 -5.67 3.77
N THR A 336 -12.40 -6.77 4.53
CA THR A 336 -11.52 -7.93 4.41
C THR A 336 -11.85 -8.75 3.15
N VAL A 337 -13.12 -9.05 2.89
CA VAL A 337 -13.55 -9.73 1.64
C VAL A 337 -13.18 -8.89 0.42
N GLN A 338 -13.36 -7.57 0.48
CA GLN A 338 -12.91 -6.64 -0.57
C GLN A 338 -11.38 -6.69 -0.75
N ALA A 339 -10.61 -6.71 0.34
CA ALA A 339 -9.15 -6.79 0.26
C ALA A 339 -8.69 -8.08 -0.43
N ASN A 340 -9.36 -9.21 -0.13
CA ASN A 340 -9.07 -10.50 -0.75
C ASN A 340 -9.43 -10.50 -2.24
N LEU A 341 -10.59 -9.92 -2.60
CA LEU A 341 -10.95 -9.69 -4.01
C LEU A 341 -9.90 -8.86 -4.74
N ILE A 342 -9.47 -7.73 -4.17
CA ILE A 342 -8.43 -6.87 -4.76
C ILE A 342 -7.13 -7.66 -4.96
N SER A 343 -6.68 -8.41 -3.96
CA SER A 343 -5.45 -9.20 -4.05
C SER A 343 -5.53 -10.26 -5.17
N LYS A 344 -6.64 -10.97 -5.27
CA LYS A 344 -6.89 -11.94 -6.36
C LYS A 344 -7.00 -11.27 -7.73
N THR A 345 -7.71 -10.14 -7.83
CA THR A 345 -7.79 -9.37 -9.08
C THR A 345 -6.42 -8.91 -9.53
N VAL A 346 -5.58 -8.38 -8.62
CA VAL A 346 -4.22 -7.98 -8.96
C VAL A 346 -3.39 -9.19 -9.39
N ARG A 347 -3.49 -10.34 -8.72
CA ARG A 347 -2.77 -11.55 -9.10
C ARG A 347 -3.04 -11.95 -10.55
N ILE A 348 -4.31 -11.96 -10.99
CA ILE A 348 -4.65 -12.37 -12.37
C ILE A 348 -4.12 -11.41 -13.43
N LEU A 349 -3.88 -10.12 -13.12
CA LEU A 349 -3.25 -9.20 -14.06
C LEU A 349 -1.84 -9.66 -14.51
N SER A 350 -1.19 -10.59 -13.78
CA SER A 350 0.15 -11.13 -14.07
C SER A 350 0.13 -12.54 -14.62
N SER A 351 -0.48 -13.47 -13.89
CA SER A 351 -0.23 -14.89 -14.08
C SER A 351 -1.04 -15.49 -15.22
N HIS A 352 -2.17 -14.85 -15.59
CA HIS A 352 -3.09 -15.33 -16.64
C HIS A 352 -3.47 -16.80 -16.44
N GLU A 353 -3.42 -17.28 -15.19
CA GLU A 353 -3.73 -18.64 -14.81
C GLU A 353 -5.24 -18.80 -14.79
N LYS A 354 -5.73 -19.79 -15.55
CA LYS A 354 -7.17 -19.98 -15.78
C LYS A 354 -7.91 -20.26 -14.47
N GLU A 355 -7.29 -21.02 -13.56
CA GLU A 355 -7.84 -21.38 -12.26
C GLU A 355 -8.17 -20.14 -11.42
N PHE A 356 -7.20 -19.21 -11.26
CA PHE A 356 -7.44 -17.96 -10.52
C PHE A 356 -8.46 -17.05 -11.18
N ILE A 357 -8.57 -17.07 -12.51
CA ILE A 357 -9.59 -16.27 -13.21
C ILE A 357 -10.99 -16.83 -12.89
N SER A 358 -11.18 -18.15 -12.95
CA SER A 358 -12.48 -18.77 -12.66
C SER A 358 -12.97 -18.58 -11.23
N GLU A 359 -12.06 -18.34 -10.28
CA GLU A 359 -12.41 -18.05 -8.89
C GLU A 359 -13.15 -16.72 -8.69
N ILE A 360 -12.88 -15.72 -9.54
CA ILE A 360 -13.33 -14.34 -9.31
C ILE A 360 -14.25 -13.79 -10.40
N THR A 361 -14.58 -14.59 -11.42
CA THR A 361 -15.55 -14.21 -12.45
C THR A 361 -16.27 -15.43 -13.02
N GLN A 362 -17.50 -15.22 -13.51
CA GLN A 362 -18.29 -16.23 -14.22
C GLN A 362 -18.07 -16.19 -15.74
N ARG A 363 -17.25 -15.24 -16.23
CA ARG A 363 -16.89 -15.14 -17.65
C ARG A 363 -15.93 -16.25 -18.05
N ASP A 364 -15.89 -16.57 -19.35
CA ASP A 364 -14.92 -17.53 -19.88
C ASP A 364 -13.49 -17.07 -19.55
N PRO A 365 -12.70 -17.86 -18.78
CA PRO A 365 -11.32 -17.54 -18.48
C PRO A 365 -10.43 -17.30 -19.71
N GLN A 366 -10.74 -17.90 -20.88
CA GLN A 366 -9.98 -17.61 -22.11
C GLN A 366 -10.20 -16.18 -22.60
N GLU A 367 -11.44 -15.69 -22.57
CA GLU A 367 -11.75 -14.33 -22.98
C GLU A 367 -11.05 -13.32 -22.09
N ILE A 368 -11.12 -13.52 -20.77
CA ILE A 368 -10.45 -12.65 -19.80
C ILE A 368 -8.94 -12.69 -19.99
N LYS A 369 -8.36 -13.88 -20.16
CA LYS A 369 -6.93 -14.04 -20.44
C LYS A 369 -6.48 -13.25 -21.68
N LYS A 370 -7.26 -13.28 -22.77
CA LYS A 370 -6.95 -12.50 -23.98
C LYS A 370 -6.98 -10.99 -23.70
N LYS A 371 -7.95 -10.50 -22.92
CA LYS A 371 -8.02 -9.08 -22.55
C LYS A 371 -6.85 -8.64 -21.66
N LEU A 372 -6.34 -9.54 -20.79
CA LEU A 372 -5.26 -9.23 -19.84
C LEU A 372 -3.87 -9.10 -20.50
N ILE A 373 -3.66 -9.63 -21.71
CA ILE A 373 -2.37 -9.56 -22.42
C ILE A 373 -1.89 -8.11 -22.54
N LYS A 374 -2.78 -7.19 -22.94
CA LYS A 374 -2.44 -5.76 -23.05
C LYS A 374 -2.10 -5.12 -21.70
N VAL A 375 -2.77 -5.53 -20.63
CA VAL A 375 -2.46 -5.05 -19.27
C VAL A 375 -1.05 -5.49 -18.88
N LYS A 376 -0.71 -6.76 -19.13
CA LYS A 376 0.64 -7.28 -18.86
C LYS A 376 1.72 -6.52 -19.62
N GLU A 377 1.52 -6.27 -20.91
CA GLU A 377 2.44 -5.48 -21.72
C GLU A 377 2.67 -4.09 -21.13
N VAL A 378 1.62 -3.42 -20.65
CA VAL A 378 1.75 -2.12 -19.97
C VAL A 378 2.53 -2.24 -18.66
N LEU A 379 2.19 -3.23 -17.81
CA LEU A 379 2.89 -3.43 -16.54
C LEU A 379 4.39 -3.73 -16.73
N GLU A 380 4.75 -4.51 -17.75
CA GLU A 380 6.15 -4.77 -18.09
C GLU A 380 6.89 -3.54 -18.63
N LYS A 381 6.19 -2.60 -19.29
CA LYS A 381 6.79 -1.32 -19.72
C LYS A 381 7.11 -0.40 -18.54
N ILE A 382 6.32 -0.48 -17.47
CA ILE A 382 6.49 0.38 -16.28
C ILE A 382 7.64 -0.13 -15.40
N LYS A 383 7.71 -1.46 -15.16
CA LYS A 383 8.79 -2.12 -14.41
C LYS A 383 10.16 -1.69 -14.87
#